data_AF-T0GRJ1-F1
#
_entry.id   AF-T0GRJ1-F1
#
_cell.length_a   1.000
_cell.length_b   1.000
_cell.length_c   1.000
_cell.angle_alpha   90.00
_cell.angle_beta   90.00
_cell.angle_gamma   90.00
#
_symmetry.space_group_name_H-M   'P 1'
#
loop_
_entity.id
_entity.type
_entity.pdbx_description
1 polymer ?
#
loop_
_entity_poly.entity_id
_entity_poly.type
_entity_poly.pdbx_seq_one_letter_code
_entity_poly.pdbx_strand_id
1 'polypeptide(L)' 'MSHPDYRALAAQSRSDADAATLANVRDRCLRSEASFLAMAERQDLADRNRARREAAAAAVAQANEAPASA' A
#
# COMPACT_ATOMS: atom_id res chain seq x y z
N MET A 1 8.25 12.25 -6.25
CA MET A 1 8.83 11.41 -5.18
C MET A 1 8.12 10.07 -5.21
N SER A 2 8.85 8.96 -5.33
CA SER A 2 8.27 7.62 -5.15
C SER A 2 7.81 7.49 -3.69
N HIS A 3 6.64 6.88 -3.46
CA HIS A 3 6.25 6.51 -2.09
C HIS A 3 7.25 5.49 -1.53
N PRO A 4 7.59 5.54 -0.24
CA PRO A 4 8.43 4.54 0.39
C PRO A 4 7.80 3.15 0.31
N ASP A 5 8.63 2.10 0.18
CA ASP A 5 8.15 0.73 0.30
C ASP A 5 7.93 0.40 1.79
N TYR A 6 6.68 0.55 2.24
CA TYR A 6 6.30 0.27 3.61
C TYR A 6 6.43 -1.21 3.99
N ARG A 7 6.36 -2.16 3.04
CA ARG A 7 6.58 -3.58 3.32
C ARG A 7 8.05 -3.84 3.61
N ALA A 8 8.95 -3.24 2.84
CA ALA A 8 10.38 -3.32 3.09
C ALA A 8 10.76 -2.70 4.45
N LEU A 9 10.18 -1.53 4.79
CA LEU A 9 10.40 -0.88 6.08
C LEU A 9 9.87 -1.70 7.26
N ALA A 10 8.72 -2.37 7.10
CA ALA A 10 8.19 -3.29 8.10
C ALA A 10 9.13 -4.49 8.30
N ALA A 11 9.59 -5.11 7.22
CA ALA A 11 10.53 -6.24 7.28
C ALA A 11 11.86 -5.85 7.95
N GLN A 12 12.39 -4.67 7.64
CA GLN A 12 13.59 -4.15 8.30
C GLN A 12 13.35 -3.95 9.81
N SER A 13 12.23 -3.32 10.18
CA SER A 13 11.88 -3.11 11.59
C SER A 13 11.74 -4.43 12.35
N ARG A 14 11.24 -5.48 11.70
CA ARG A 14 11.18 -6.82 12.28
C ARG A 14 12.58 -7.41 12.50
N SER A 15 13.44 -7.33 11.50
CA SER A 15 14.85 -7.76 11.61
C SER A 15 15.56 -7.04 12.75
N ASP A 16 15.34 -5.72 12.88
CA ASP A 16 15.91 -4.92 13.97
C ASP A 16 15.37 -5.31 15.34
N ALA A 17 14.09 -5.71 15.42
CA ALA A 17 13.49 -6.24 16.65
C ALA A 17 14.12 -7.58 17.05
N ASP A 18 14.35 -8.46 16.08
CA ASP A 18 14.96 -9.78 16.30
C ASP A 18 16.43 -9.65 16.74
N ALA A 19 17.15 -8.64 16.24
CA ALA A 19 18.53 -8.34 16.63
C ALA A 19 18.66 -7.58 17.97
N ALA A 20 17.57 -7.01 18.49
CA ALA A 20 17.61 -6.16 19.67
C ALA A 20 17.87 -6.97 20.95
N THR A 21 18.91 -6.58 21.70
CA THR A 21 19.25 -7.17 23.00
C THR A 21 18.51 -6.52 24.18
N LEU A 22 17.98 -5.31 23.97
CA LEU A 22 17.19 -4.58 24.96
C LEU A 22 15.70 -4.65 24.62
N ALA A 23 14.88 -4.98 25.62
CA ALA A 23 13.44 -5.12 25.45
C ALA A 23 12.76 -3.84 24.94
N ASN A 24 13.15 -2.67 25.46
CA ASN A 24 12.59 -1.39 25.02
C ASN A 24 12.90 -1.07 23.55
N VAL A 25 14.07 -1.48 23.04
CA VAL A 25 14.44 -1.33 21.63
C VAL A 25 13.61 -2.28 20.79
N ARG A 26 13.52 -3.56 21.18
CA ARG A 26 12.67 -4.54 20.51
C ARG A 26 11.22 -4.06 20.38
N ASP A 27 10.63 -3.59 21.48
CA ASP A 27 9.24 -3.14 21.51
C ASP A 27 9.02 -1.91 20.62
N ARG A 28 9.99 -0.99 20.57
CA ARG A 28 9.96 0.14 19.64
C ARG A 28 10.00 -0.33 18.19
N CYS A 29 10.88 -1.28 17.86
CA CYS A 29 10.98 -1.84 16.52
C CYS A 29 9.69 -2.55 16.08
N LEU A 30 9.07 -3.35 16.96
CA LEU A 30 7.78 -3.99 16.70
C LEU A 30 6.65 -2.98 16.49
N ARG A 31 6.65 -1.86 17.22
CA ARG A 31 5.68 -0.77 16.99
C ARG A 31 5.89 -0.09 15.64
N SER A 32 7.15 0.08 15.22
CA SER A 32 7.47 0.59 13.89
C SER A 32 6.99 -0.37 12.80
N GLU A 33 7.27 -1.68 12.93
CA GLU A 33 6.76 -2.72 12.02
C GLU A 33 5.25 -2.61 11.86
N ALA A 34 4.50 -2.60 12.97
CA ALA A 34 3.04 -2.49 12.95
C ALA A 34 2.55 -1.22 12.24
N SER A 35 3.23 -0.09 12.46
CA SER A 35 2.88 1.18 11.83
C SER A 35 3.12 1.13 10.32
N PHE A 36 4.24 0.57 9.88
CA PHE A 36 4.54 0.42 8.45
C PHE A 36 3.60 -0.57 7.76
N LEU A 37 3.23 -1.68 8.41
CA LEU A 37 2.22 -2.60 7.88
C LEU A 37 0.88 -1.90 7.66
N ALA A 38 0.42 -1.10 8.63
CA ALA A 38 -0.81 -0.32 8.48
C ALA A 38 -0.74 0.71 7.33
N MET A 39 0.44 1.28 7.06
CA MET A 39 0.64 2.16 5.90
C MET A 39 0.65 1.39 4.57
N ALA A 40 1.29 0.22 4.53
CA ALA A 40 1.29 -0.66 3.37
C ALA A 40 -0.14 -1.06 2.98
N GLU A 41 -0.96 -1.45 3.95
CA GLU A 41 -2.37 -1.80 3.72
C GLU A 41 -3.18 -0.62 3.17
N ARG A 42 -2.94 0.59 3.68
CA ARG A 42 -3.59 1.81 3.17
C ARG A 42 -3.16 2.11 1.73
N GLN A 43 -1.90 1.88 1.39
CA GLN A 43 -1.39 2.05 0.03
C GLN A 43 -2.02 1.01 -0.92
N ASP A 44 -2.03 -0.27 -0.53
CA ASP A 44 -2.69 -1.35 -1.28
C ASP A 44 -4.17 -1.01 -1.55
N LEU A 45 -4.87 -0.49 -0.56
CA LEU A 45 -6.27 -0.08 -0.69
C LEU A 45 -6.43 1.13 -1.63
N ALA A 46 -5.54 2.13 -1.54
CA ALA A 46 -5.57 3.30 -2.40
C ALA A 46 -5.34 2.91 -3.87
N ASP A 47 -4.39 2.01 -4.12
CA ASP A 47 -4.05 1.53 -5.46
C ASP A 47 -5.18 0.70 -6.07
N ARG A 48 -5.78 -0.22 -5.29
CA ARG A 48 -6.98 -0.96 -5.72
C ARG A 48 -8.14 -0.03 -6.06
N ASN A 49 -8.38 0.98 -5.23
CA ASN A 49 -9.43 1.96 -5.47
C ASN A 49 -9.17 2.80 -6.71
N ARG A 50 -7.90 3.17 -6.97
CA ARG A 50 -7.49 3.86 -8.18
C ARG A 50 -7.75 3.01 -9.42
N ALA A 51 -7.25 1.77 -9.44
CA ALA A 51 -7.47 0.84 -10.54
C ALA A 51 -8.96 0.63 -10.84
N ARG A 52 -9.80 0.51 -9.79
CA ARG A 52 -11.25 0.40 -9.94
C ARG A 52 -11.86 1.64 -10.63
N ARG A 53 -11.46 2.85 -10.23
CA ARG A 53 -11.97 4.09 -10.83
C ARG A 53 -11.51 4.25 -12.28
N GLU A 54 -10.27 3.90 -12.57
CA GLU A 54 -9.70 3.95 -13.92
C GLU A 54 -10.42 2.96 -14.85
N ALA A 55 -10.67 1.73 -14.40
CA ALA A 55 -11.46 0.75 -15.14
C ALA A 55 -12.90 1.23 -15.41
N ALA A 56 -13.56 1.83 -14.41
CA ALA A 56 -14.90 2.39 -14.57
C ALA A 56 -14.91 3.56 -15.57
N ALA A 57 -13.93 4.46 -15.51
CA ALA A 57 -13.81 5.57 -16.45
C ALA A 57 -13.56 5.08 -17.88
N ALA A 58 -12.69 4.08 -18.06
CA ALA A 58 -12.43 3.46 -19.36
C ALA A 58 -13.69 2.77 -19.93
N ALA A 59 -14.51 2.14 -19.10
CA ALA A 59 -15.77 1.55 -19.53
C ALA A 59 -16.79 2.61 -19.98
N VAL A 60 -16.89 3.73 -19.25
CA VAL A 60 -17.75 4.87 -19.64
C VAL A 60 -17.27 5.50 -20.94
N ALA A 61 -15.97 5.69 -21.11
CA ALA A 61 -15.41 6.22 -22.36
C ALA A 61 -15.75 5.32 -23.56
N GLN A 62 -15.56 4.00 -23.43
CA GLN A 62 -15.92 3.02 -24.47
C GLN A 62 -17.42 3.03 -24.80
N ALA A 63 -18.29 3.17 -23.79
CA ALA A 63 -19.73 3.24 -24.01
C ALA A 63 -20.15 4.52 -24.76
N ASN A 64 -19.44 5.63 -24.54
CA ASN A 64 -19.69 6.90 -25.23
C ASN A 64 -19.11 6.94 -26.65
N GLU A 65 -18.09 6.14 -26.94
CA GLU A 65 -17.44 6.05 -28.26
C GLU A 65 -18.11 5.04 -29.21
N ALA A 66 -18.96 4.14 -28.69
CA ALA A 66 -19.73 3.24 -29.53
C ALA A 66 -20.71 4.04 -30.41
N PRO A 67 -20.57 4.02 -31.75
CA PRO A 67 -21.47 4.78 -32.62
C PRO A 67 -22.89 4.23 -32.47
N ALA A 68 -23.87 5.12 -32.39
CA ALA A 68 -25.27 4.79 -32.58
C ALA A 68 -25.46 4.30 -34.03
N SER A 69 -25.15 3.03 -34.29
CA SER A 69 -25.49 2.38 -35.55
C SER A 69 -27.00 2.15 -35.55
N ALA A 70 -27.73 3.05 -36.19
CA ALA A 70 -29.12 2.89 -36.64
C ALA A 70 -29.17 3.11 -38.15
#